data_AF-A0A919SGM7-F1
#
_entry.id   AF-A0A919SGM7-F1
#
_cell.length_a   1.000
_cell.length_b   1.000
_cell.length_c   1.000
_cell.angle_alpha   90.00
_cell.angle_beta   90.00
_cell.angle_gamma   90.00
#
_symmetry.space_group_name_H-M   'P 1'
#
loop_
_entity.id
_entity.type
_entity.pdbx_description
1 polymer ?
#
loop_
_entity_poly.entity_id
_entity_poly.type
_entity_poly.pdbx_seq_one_letter_code
_entity_poly.pdbx_strand_id
1 'polypeptide(L)'
;MWIPLAVLTTGLLLTGCGSSADEAAESTASDRAGASTTDEVTNRQNAEKEIADCMKAKGFQYEVPPPLTTNAPSADYSGTASLLKSDDELRDFRKKYGFGIYAQLVWPDDPEVREPTSAPNPNDAIRSALDPTRQKAYDAALGSESKGGSDADGCATAAAKKYLGTTDLDSAETREAKRAYEKYRTDAKVVRAARKYADCLTGKGYKVPSAEPGQVENGVYDSIVDPLQDGDDVTAAQAKNELPREVKAALADLDCRGDYAEITRTQYAAVAVRGGGEG
;
A
#
# COMPACT_ATOMS: atom_id res chain seq x y z
N MET A 1 -46.85 -54.82 45.80
CA MET A 1 -47.52 -53.50 45.87
C MET A 1 -47.12 -52.76 44.60
N TRP A 2 -47.77 -53.07 43.46
CA TRP A 2 -48.87 -52.35 42.80
C TRP A 2 -48.51 -50.92 42.32
N ILE A 3 -48.58 -50.77 40.99
CA ILE A 3 -48.33 -49.64 40.04
C ILE A 3 -49.58 -48.71 40.00
N PRO A 4 -49.53 -47.36 39.76
CA PRO A 4 -49.33 -46.75 38.43
C PRO A 4 -48.53 -45.42 38.41
N LEU A 5 -47.76 -45.08 37.35
CA LEU A 5 -48.06 -44.82 35.93
C LEU A 5 -48.92 -43.56 35.72
N ALA A 6 -48.28 -42.45 35.33
CA ALA A 6 -48.92 -41.35 34.60
C ALA A 6 -47.92 -40.77 33.60
N VAL A 7 -48.28 -40.96 32.33
CA VAL A 7 -47.63 -40.51 31.10
C VAL A 7 -48.10 -39.08 30.81
N LEU A 8 -47.20 -38.20 30.38
CA LEU A 8 -47.58 -37.03 29.59
C LEU A 8 -46.51 -36.75 28.53
N THR A 9 -46.81 -37.26 27.35
CA THR A 9 -46.21 -36.98 26.05
C THR A 9 -46.76 -35.69 25.48
N THR A 10 -45.90 -34.78 25.02
CA THR A 10 -46.26 -33.82 23.97
C THR A 10 -45.16 -33.82 22.92
N GLY A 11 -45.49 -34.41 21.76
CA GLY A 11 -44.66 -34.35 20.57
C GLY A 11 -44.94 -33.09 19.77
N LEU A 12 -43.90 -32.59 19.11
CA LEU A 12 -44.02 -31.83 17.87
C LEU A 12 -43.08 -32.47 16.85
N LEU A 13 -43.69 -33.11 15.85
CA LEU A 13 -43.09 -33.41 14.57
C LEU A 13 -43.84 -32.56 13.54
N LEU A 14 -43.13 -31.69 12.82
CA LEU A 14 -43.49 -31.35 11.45
C LEU A 14 -42.23 -31.38 10.58
N THR A 15 -42.26 -32.31 9.64
CA THR A 15 -41.40 -32.49 8.49
C THR A 15 -41.73 -31.47 7.39
N GLY A 16 -40.72 -31.01 6.65
CA GLY A 16 -40.91 -30.28 5.39
C GLY A 16 -39.59 -30.03 4.66
N CYS A 17 -39.29 -30.88 3.68
CA CYS A 17 -38.16 -30.77 2.75
C CYS A 17 -38.66 -30.06 1.46
N GLY A 18 -37.89 -29.11 0.90
CA GLY A 18 -38.27 -28.48 -0.37
C GLY A 18 -37.32 -27.35 -0.80
N SER A 19 -36.48 -27.65 -1.79
CA SER A 19 -35.48 -26.82 -2.45
C SER A 19 -36.06 -25.54 -3.10
N SER A 20 -35.36 -24.40 -3.02
CA SER A 20 -34.79 -23.65 -4.17
C SER A 20 -34.23 -22.28 -3.78
N ALA A 21 -32.99 -22.06 -4.24
CA ALA A 21 -32.42 -20.82 -4.81
C ALA A 21 -32.41 -19.51 -4.00
N ASP A 22 -31.18 -19.03 -3.82
CA ASP A 22 -30.72 -17.65 -4.05
C ASP A 22 -31.53 -16.51 -3.43
N GLU A 23 -30.98 -15.93 -2.36
CA GLU A 23 -30.85 -14.47 -2.30
C GLU A 23 -29.61 -14.09 -1.48
N ALA A 24 -28.66 -13.55 -2.22
CA ALA A 24 -27.44 -12.86 -1.85
C ALA A 24 -27.37 -12.30 -0.42
N ALA A 25 -26.45 -12.85 0.37
CA ALA A 25 -25.72 -12.10 1.37
C ALA A 25 -24.29 -11.89 0.88
N GLU A 26 -24.14 -11.14 -0.22
CA GLU A 26 -22.88 -10.48 -0.57
C GLU A 26 -22.62 -9.39 0.47
N SER A 27 -22.03 -9.81 1.58
CA SER A 27 -21.41 -8.94 2.57
C SER A 27 -20.17 -8.31 1.92
N THR A 28 -20.38 -7.16 1.27
CA THR A 28 -19.43 -6.05 1.04
C THR A 28 -17.97 -6.33 1.42
N ALA A 29 -17.28 -7.09 0.56
CA ALA A 29 -15.81 -7.19 0.58
C ALA A 29 -15.15 -6.05 -0.22
N SER A 30 -15.94 -5.20 -0.87
CA SER A 30 -15.47 -4.15 -1.79
C SER A 30 -15.06 -2.83 -1.11
N ASP A 31 -15.36 -2.61 0.17
CA ASP A 31 -15.06 -1.34 0.86
C ASP A 31 -13.67 -1.29 1.53
N ARG A 32 -12.92 -2.41 1.54
CA ARG A 32 -11.59 -2.44 2.21
C ARG A 32 -10.41 -2.15 1.29
N ALA A 33 -10.59 -2.09 -0.03
CA ALA A 33 -9.50 -1.80 -0.96
C ALA A 33 -9.18 -0.30 -1.09
N GLY A 34 -10.09 0.59 -0.67
CA GLY A 34 -9.90 2.06 -0.70
C GLY A 34 -9.60 2.71 0.66
N ALA A 35 -9.65 1.95 1.76
CA ALA A 35 -9.50 2.48 3.11
C ALA A 35 -8.05 2.86 3.46
N SER A 36 -7.04 2.22 2.85
CA SER A 36 -5.65 2.37 3.31
C SER A 36 -5.01 3.74 3.00
N THR A 37 -5.23 4.30 1.81
CA THR A 37 -4.59 5.56 1.40
C THR A 37 -5.35 6.80 1.90
N THR A 38 -6.69 6.72 1.93
CA THR A 38 -7.54 7.81 2.43
C THR A 38 -7.38 8.00 3.93
N ASP A 39 -7.30 6.91 4.69
CA ASP A 39 -7.10 6.97 6.14
C ASP A 39 -5.69 7.46 6.48
N GLU A 40 -4.66 7.06 5.73
CA GLU A 40 -3.29 7.55 5.94
C GLU A 40 -3.15 9.05 5.66
N VAL A 41 -3.67 9.53 4.52
CA VAL A 41 -3.66 10.96 4.18
C VAL A 41 -4.43 11.76 5.22
N THR A 42 -5.59 11.26 5.66
CA THR A 42 -6.40 11.89 6.71
C THR A 42 -5.67 11.95 8.04
N ASN A 43 -5.04 10.84 8.46
CA ASN A 43 -4.29 10.75 9.70
C ASN A 43 -3.05 11.64 9.69
N ARG A 44 -2.33 11.71 8.57
CA ARG A 44 -1.21 12.64 8.38
C ARG A 44 -1.68 14.08 8.49
N GLN A 45 -2.77 14.44 7.82
CA GLN A 45 -3.34 15.79 7.93
C GLN A 45 -3.83 16.13 9.35
N ASN A 46 -4.33 15.15 10.10
CA ASN A 46 -4.70 15.35 11.50
C ASN A 46 -3.46 15.51 12.40
N ALA A 47 -2.38 14.78 12.12
CA ALA A 47 -1.10 14.98 12.79
C ALA A 47 -0.56 16.40 12.56
N GLU A 48 -0.56 16.88 11.32
CA GLU A 48 -0.08 18.23 10.98
C GLU A 48 -0.89 19.34 11.69
N LYS A 49 -2.21 19.18 11.82
CA LYS A 49 -3.06 20.12 12.59
C LYS A 49 -2.68 20.15 14.07
N GLU A 50 -2.43 18.99 14.67
CA GLU A 50 -2.02 18.89 16.07
C GLU A 50 -0.63 19.51 16.30
N ILE A 51 0.30 19.33 15.34
CA ILE A 51 1.61 19.99 15.35
C ILE A 51 1.42 21.50 15.33
N ALA A 52 0.55 22.00 14.45
CA ALA A 52 0.28 23.43 14.35
C ALA A 52 -0.24 24.02 15.67
N ASP A 53 -1.20 23.35 16.32
CA ASP A 53 -1.75 23.77 17.60
C ASP A 53 -0.69 23.75 18.72
N CYS A 54 0.13 22.70 18.77
CA CYS A 54 1.21 22.57 19.74
C CYS A 54 2.30 23.64 19.55
N MET A 55 2.72 23.90 18.30
CA MET A 55 3.71 24.93 17.97
C MET A 55 3.20 26.33 18.30
N LYS A 56 1.93 26.60 18.01
CA LYS A 56 1.25 27.84 18.39
C LYS A 56 1.23 28.03 19.90
N ALA A 57 0.93 26.98 20.68
CA ALA A 57 0.98 27.03 22.14
C ALA A 57 2.40 27.30 22.69
N LYS A 58 3.44 26.88 21.96
CA LYS A 58 4.85 27.17 22.25
C LYS A 58 5.34 28.52 21.71
N GLY A 59 4.46 29.32 21.09
CA GLY A 59 4.77 30.66 20.60
C GLY A 59 5.46 30.71 19.23
N PHE A 60 5.37 29.63 18.44
CA PHE A 60 5.89 29.56 17.08
C PHE A 60 4.74 29.54 16.06
N GLN A 61 4.95 30.20 14.91
CA GLN A 61 4.08 30.01 13.76
C GLN A 61 4.36 28.65 13.14
N TYR A 62 3.33 27.92 12.77
CA TYR A 62 3.41 26.68 12.02
C TYR A 62 2.20 26.60 11.10
N GLU A 63 2.42 26.31 9.83
CA GLU A 63 1.38 26.18 8.82
C GLU A 63 1.20 24.71 8.47
N VAL A 64 -0.05 24.23 8.45
CA VAL A 64 -0.36 22.86 8.05
C VAL A 64 0.04 22.68 6.59
N PRO A 65 1.02 21.82 6.27
CA PRO A 65 1.41 21.59 4.89
C PRO A 65 0.23 20.99 4.10
N PRO A 66 0.14 21.28 2.79
CA PRO A 66 -0.80 20.56 1.94
C PRO A 66 -0.54 19.04 2.02
N PRO A 67 -1.56 18.19 1.79
CA PRO A 67 -1.36 16.75 1.76
C PRO A 67 -0.20 16.37 0.85
N LEU A 68 0.76 15.63 1.39
CA LEU A 68 1.81 15.01 0.59
C LEU A 68 1.17 13.93 -0.26
N THR A 69 1.02 14.18 -1.55
CA THR A 69 0.87 13.14 -2.55
C THR A 69 2.27 12.58 -2.79
N THR A 70 2.60 11.45 -2.17
CA THR A 70 3.97 10.91 -2.20
C THR A 70 4.22 10.02 -3.41
N ASN A 71 3.17 9.47 -4.02
CA ASN A 71 3.26 8.57 -5.16
C ASN A 71 2.39 9.08 -6.31
N ALA A 72 2.87 8.90 -7.55
CA ALA A 72 2.01 9.03 -8.73
C ALA A 72 0.89 7.97 -8.69
N PRO A 73 -0.29 8.25 -9.30
CA PRO A 73 -1.37 7.26 -9.40
C PRO A 73 -0.94 5.95 -10.10
N SER A 74 0.09 6.00 -10.94
CA SER A 74 0.70 4.83 -11.58
C SER A 74 1.27 3.80 -10.59
N ALA A 75 1.62 4.20 -9.36
CA ALA A 75 2.12 3.28 -8.34
C ALA A 75 1.13 2.15 -8.01
N ASP A 76 -0.17 2.41 -8.10
CA ASP A 76 -1.22 1.41 -7.86
C ASP A 76 -1.25 0.30 -8.94
N TYR A 77 -0.57 0.51 -10.07
CA TYR A 77 -0.58 -0.39 -11.23
C TYR A 77 0.72 -1.20 -11.41
N SER A 78 1.66 -1.05 -10.46
CA SER A 78 2.95 -1.76 -10.44
C SER A 78 3.18 -2.50 -9.12
N GLY A 79 4.20 -3.38 -9.10
CA GLY A 79 4.61 -4.17 -7.94
C GLY A 79 3.48 -4.89 -7.21
N THR A 80 3.59 -4.96 -5.88
CA THR A 80 2.62 -5.62 -4.99
C THR A 80 1.22 -4.97 -5.03
N ALA A 81 1.13 -3.64 -5.14
CA ALA A 81 -0.14 -2.92 -5.18
C ALA A 81 -1.00 -3.37 -6.39
N SER A 82 -0.36 -3.65 -7.52
CA SER A 82 -1.04 -4.15 -8.72
C SER A 82 -1.76 -5.51 -8.51
N LEU A 83 -1.39 -6.30 -7.51
CA LEU A 83 -2.08 -7.57 -7.23
C LEU A 83 -3.53 -7.35 -6.76
N LEU A 84 -3.83 -6.17 -6.18
CA LEU A 84 -5.17 -5.82 -5.71
C LEU A 84 -6.11 -5.40 -6.84
N LYS A 85 -5.57 -5.01 -8.00
CA LYS A 85 -6.32 -4.56 -9.17
C LYS A 85 -6.79 -5.74 -10.01
N SER A 86 -7.97 -5.62 -10.62
CA SER A 86 -8.45 -6.62 -11.59
C SER A 86 -7.53 -6.69 -12.81
N ASP A 87 -7.51 -7.84 -13.49
CA ASP A 87 -6.67 -8.03 -14.67
C ASP A 87 -7.08 -7.11 -15.83
N ASP A 88 -8.38 -6.84 -16.00
CA ASP A 88 -8.88 -5.96 -17.05
C ASP A 88 -8.49 -4.50 -16.81
N GLU A 89 -8.67 -4.00 -15.58
CA GLU A 89 -8.26 -2.65 -15.20
C GLU A 89 -6.75 -2.44 -15.41
N LEU A 90 -5.94 -3.39 -14.96
CA LEU A 90 -4.50 -3.34 -15.19
C LEU A 90 -4.12 -3.44 -16.65
N ARG A 91 -4.83 -4.27 -17.42
CA ARG A 91 -4.54 -4.41 -18.84
C ARG A 91 -4.76 -3.11 -19.57
N ASP A 92 -5.84 -2.40 -19.26
CA ASP A 92 -6.17 -1.13 -19.91
C ASP A 92 -5.16 -0.03 -19.55
N PHE A 93 -4.71 0.03 -18.30
CA PHE A 93 -3.61 0.90 -17.90
C PHE A 93 -2.29 0.53 -18.61
N ARG A 94 -1.85 -0.74 -18.48
CA ARG A 94 -0.53 -1.21 -18.94
C ARG A 94 -0.37 -1.19 -20.46
N LYS A 95 -1.46 -1.31 -21.24
CA LYS A 95 -1.44 -1.15 -22.70
C LYS A 95 -0.94 0.22 -23.13
N LYS A 96 -1.28 1.28 -22.39
CA LYS A 96 -0.89 2.67 -22.71
C LYS A 96 0.37 3.09 -21.96
N TYR A 97 0.45 2.78 -20.67
CA TYR A 97 1.43 3.38 -19.77
C TYR A 97 2.54 2.44 -19.31
N GLY A 98 2.46 1.14 -19.61
CA GLY A 98 3.38 0.15 -19.03
C GLY A 98 3.19 0.08 -17.51
N PHE A 99 4.27 0.11 -16.74
CA PHE A 99 4.23 0.27 -15.29
C PHE A 99 4.09 1.73 -14.85
N GLY A 100 4.15 2.69 -15.78
CA GLY A 100 4.06 4.12 -15.55
C GLY A 100 5.40 4.85 -15.46
N ILE A 101 6.52 4.12 -15.54
CA ILE A 101 7.88 4.63 -15.27
C ILE A 101 8.31 5.63 -16.36
N TYR A 102 8.21 5.24 -17.64
CA TYR A 102 8.51 6.16 -18.73
C TYR A 102 7.31 7.03 -19.10
N ALA A 103 6.09 6.55 -18.84
CA ALA A 103 4.87 7.25 -19.20
C ALA A 103 4.75 8.64 -18.57
N GLN A 104 5.18 8.80 -17.31
CA GLN A 104 5.21 10.10 -16.62
C GLN A 104 6.10 11.14 -17.31
N LEU A 105 7.15 10.70 -18.01
CA LEU A 105 8.06 11.57 -18.77
C LEU A 105 7.52 11.87 -20.17
N VAL A 106 6.75 10.94 -20.75
CA VAL A 106 6.12 11.10 -22.07
C VAL A 106 4.87 11.98 -21.98
N TRP A 107 4.12 11.87 -20.88
CA TRP A 107 2.86 12.58 -20.64
C TRP A 107 2.82 13.19 -19.22
N PRO A 108 3.64 14.21 -18.92
CA PRO A 108 3.74 14.79 -17.58
C PRO A 108 2.45 15.45 -17.07
N ASP A 109 1.51 15.78 -17.96
CA ASP A 109 0.23 16.38 -17.59
C ASP A 109 -0.93 15.37 -17.51
N ASP A 110 -0.68 14.10 -17.84
CA ASP A 110 -1.71 13.05 -17.81
C ASP A 110 -1.96 12.60 -16.36
N PRO A 111 -3.18 12.76 -15.82
CA PRO A 111 -3.45 12.54 -14.40
C PRO A 111 -3.18 11.10 -13.93
N GLU A 112 -3.17 10.10 -14.82
CA GLU A 112 -2.94 8.69 -14.46
C GLU A 112 -1.46 8.37 -14.19
N VAL A 113 -0.54 9.19 -14.69
CA VAL A 113 0.91 8.95 -14.60
C VAL A 113 1.69 10.16 -14.12
N ARG A 114 1.03 11.31 -13.92
CA ARG A 114 1.69 12.52 -13.47
C ARG A 114 2.30 12.33 -12.09
N GLU A 115 3.60 12.58 -12.00
CA GLU A 115 4.31 12.69 -10.73
C GLU A 115 3.72 13.81 -9.88
N PRO A 116 3.46 13.54 -8.59
CA PRO A 116 2.99 14.57 -7.70
C PRO A 116 4.02 15.70 -7.59
N THR A 117 3.55 16.93 -7.74
CA THR A 117 4.39 18.09 -7.45
C THR A 117 4.51 18.22 -5.94
N SER A 118 5.71 17.98 -5.39
CA SER A 118 5.99 18.34 -4.01
C SER A 118 5.97 19.86 -3.89
N ALA A 119 4.87 20.41 -3.36
CA ALA A 119 4.86 21.80 -2.95
C ALA A 119 5.95 21.99 -1.86
N PRO A 120 6.72 23.09 -1.88
CA PRO A 120 7.65 23.41 -0.80
C PRO A 120 6.91 23.41 0.55
N ASN A 121 7.52 22.88 1.60
CA ASN A 121 6.93 22.93 2.92
C ASN A 121 6.90 24.41 3.38
N PRO A 122 5.72 25.00 3.68
CA PRO A 122 5.62 26.40 4.06
C PRO A 122 6.44 26.73 5.34
N ASN A 123 6.66 25.72 6.18
CA ASN A 123 7.41 25.87 7.43
C ASN A 123 8.92 26.05 7.23
N ASP A 124 9.47 25.71 6.05
CA ASP A 124 10.89 25.95 5.76
C ASP A 124 11.20 27.45 5.71
N ALA A 125 10.29 28.24 5.10
CA ALA A 125 10.41 29.69 5.07
C ALA A 125 10.22 30.31 6.46
N ILE A 126 9.25 29.82 7.23
CA ILE A 126 9.00 30.28 8.61
C ILE A 126 10.23 30.02 9.47
N ARG A 127 10.79 28.81 9.42
CA ARG A 127 11.96 28.40 10.20
C ARG A 127 13.21 29.18 9.82
N SER A 128 13.47 29.37 8.53
CA SER A 128 14.67 30.08 8.03
C SER A 128 14.63 31.59 8.26
N ALA A 129 13.45 32.18 8.46
CA ALA A 129 13.30 33.59 8.83
C ALA A 129 13.60 33.87 10.31
N LEU A 130 13.74 32.85 11.15
CA LEU A 130 14.08 32.99 12.57
C LEU A 130 15.58 33.27 12.75
N ASP A 131 15.93 34.06 13.77
CA ASP A 131 17.34 34.14 14.19
C ASP A 131 17.82 32.78 14.73
N PRO A 132 19.14 32.52 14.76
CA PRO A 132 19.65 31.19 15.13
C PRO A 132 19.19 30.67 16.51
N THR A 133 18.97 31.58 17.47
CA THR A 133 18.50 31.19 18.81
C THR A 133 17.05 30.75 18.77
N ARG A 134 16.21 31.51 18.06
CA ARG A 134 14.79 31.16 17.85
C ARG A 134 14.61 29.95 16.96
N GLN A 135 15.46 29.76 15.95
CA GLN A 135 15.44 28.58 15.09
C GLN A 135 15.72 27.31 15.91
N LYS A 136 16.72 27.35 16.81
CA LYS A 136 17.00 26.24 17.72
C LYS A 136 15.81 25.94 18.64
N ALA A 137 15.19 26.98 19.20
CA ALA A 137 14.02 26.81 20.06
C ALA A 137 12.80 26.26 19.29
N TYR A 138 12.64 26.65 18.02
CA TYR A 138 11.63 26.12 17.10
C TYR A 138 11.87 24.62 16.85
N ASP A 139 13.12 24.24 16.54
CA ASP A 139 13.47 22.84 16.25
C ASP A 139 13.30 21.94 17.47
N ALA A 140 13.66 22.44 18.66
CA ALA A 140 13.40 21.75 19.92
C ALA A 140 11.90 21.62 20.22
N ALA A 141 11.10 22.66 19.93
CA ALA A 141 9.64 22.62 20.10
C ALA A 141 8.97 21.60 19.16
N LEU A 142 9.43 21.54 17.91
CA LEU A 142 8.94 20.60 16.91
C LEU A 142 9.36 19.16 17.22
N GLY A 143 10.57 18.96 17.76
CA GLY A 143 11.18 17.66 18.03
C GLY A 143 12.21 17.21 16.98
N SER A 144 12.66 18.13 16.12
CA SER A 144 13.58 17.88 15.00
C SER A 144 15.06 17.80 15.40
N GLU A 145 15.43 18.15 16.63
CA GLU A 145 16.81 18.00 17.15
C GLU A 145 17.17 16.57 17.62
N SER A 146 16.28 15.59 17.42
CA SER A 146 16.52 14.18 17.78
C SER A 146 17.66 13.58 16.96
N LYS A 147 18.90 13.61 17.46
CA LYS A 147 20.00 12.81 16.92
C LYS A 147 19.73 11.33 17.23
N GLY A 148 19.20 10.61 16.25
CA GLY A 148 18.78 9.22 16.41
C GLY A 148 17.31 9.18 16.81
N GLY A 149 16.50 8.52 15.98
CA GLY A 149 15.05 8.45 16.13
C GLY A 149 14.61 7.99 17.52
N SER A 150 13.41 8.46 17.88
CA SER A 150 12.71 8.31 19.16
C SER A 150 13.43 8.92 20.37
N ASP A 151 12.93 10.07 20.85
CA ASP A 151 12.73 10.40 22.28
C ASP A 151 12.81 11.90 22.62
N ALA A 152 12.94 12.83 21.65
CA ALA A 152 12.62 14.22 21.97
C ALA A 152 11.10 14.40 22.08
N ASP A 153 10.63 14.79 23.27
CA ASP A 153 9.24 15.22 23.53
C ASP A 153 8.91 16.53 22.77
N GLY A 154 8.64 16.40 21.48
CA GLY A 154 8.28 17.50 20.58
C GLY A 154 6.86 17.38 20.04
N CYS A 155 6.36 18.47 19.46
CA CYS A 155 5.02 18.52 18.85
C CYS A 155 4.82 17.44 17.78
N ALA A 156 5.83 17.17 16.95
CA ALA A 156 5.77 16.13 15.92
C ALA A 156 5.70 14.72 16.50
N THR A 157 6.51 14.41 17.52
CA THR A 157 6.51 13.10 18.19
C THR A 157 5.15 12.79 18.82
N ALA A 158 4.53 13.77 19.49
CA ALA A 158 3.22 13.60 20.11
C ALA A 158 2.11 13.38 19.07
N ALA A 159 2.12 14.17 17.99
CA ALA A 159 1.15 14.04 16.90
C ALA A 159 1.31 12.70 16.15
N ALA A 160 2.54 12.29 15.85
CA ALA A 160 2.83 11.01 15.21
C ALA A 160 2.30 9.84 16.06
N LYS A 161 2.63 9.80 17.36
CA LYS A 161 2.13 8.77 18.28
C LYS A 161 0.60 8.68 18.30
N LYS A 162 -0.09 9.82 18.19
CA LYS A 162 -1.55 9.92 18.28
C LYS A 162 -2.26 9.49 17.00
N TYR A 163 -1.78 9.91 15.83
CA TYR A 163 -2.51 9.74 14.56
C TYR A 163 -1.86 8.76 13.60
N LEU A 164 -0.53 8.65 13.62
CA LEU A 164 0.23 7.75 12.74
C LEU A 164 0.63 6.46 13.46
N GLY A 165 0.30 6.34 14.74
CA GLY A 165 0.69 5.25 15.60
C GLY A 165 2.12 5.36 16.10
N THR A 166 2.56 4.35 16.83
CA THR A 166 3.95 4.21 17.28
C THR A 166 4.73 3.46 16.19
N THR A 167 5.94 3.90 15.85
CA THR A 167 6.96 3.06 15.15
C THR A 167 7.46 1.91 16.03
N ASP A 168 6.64 1.45 16.96
CA ASP A 168 6.90 0.30 17.79
C ASP A 168 6.82 -0.92 16.89
N LEU A 169 7.99 -1.37 16.42
CA LEU A 169 8.16 -2.57 15.62
C LEU A 169 7.67 -3.84 16.36
N ASP A 170 7.42 -3.71 17.67
CA ASP A 170 6.83 -4.70 18.56
C ASP A 170 5.38 -4.37 18.95
N SER A 171 4.68 -3.51 18.21
CA SER A 171 3.24 -3.34 18.40
C SER A 171 2.49 -4.66 18.12
N ALA A 172 1.29 -4.82 18.70
CA ALA A 172 0.46 -5.99 18.41
C ALA A 172 0.12 -6.09 16.91
N GLU A 173 -0.09 -4.95 16.28
CA GLU A 173 -0.38 -4.81 14.86
C GLU A 173 0.80 -5.21 13.98
N THR A 174 2.01 -4.72 14.26
CA THR A 174 3.22 -5.09 13.49
C THR A 174 3.51 -6.58 13.62
N ARG A 175 3.33 -7.16 14.81
CA ARG A 175 3.46 -8.62 15.00
C ARG A 175 2.42 -9.41 14.21
N GLU A 176 1.19 -8.90 14.12
CA GLU A 176 0.14 -9.51 13.31
C GLU A 176 0.46 -9.43 11.82
N ALA A 177 0.94 -8.26 11.35
CA ALA A 177 1.40 -8.06 9.98
C ALA A 177 2.48 -9.08 9.59
N LYS A 178 3.52 -9.20 10.43
CA LYS A 178 4.61 -10.16 10.24
C LYS A 178 4.08 -11.58 10.17
N ARG A 179 3.21 -12.00 11.10
CA ARG A 179 2.58 -13.33 11.06
C ARG A 179 1.75 -13.57 9.79
N ALA A 180 1.01 -12.56 9.33
CA ALA A 180 0.22 -12.65 8.11
C ALA A 180 1.11 -12.80 6.86
N TYR A 181 2.20 -12.03 6.77
CA TYR A 181 3.18 -12.13 5.70
C TYR A 181 3.92 -13.48 5.73
N GLU A 182 4.31 -13.96 6.92
CA GLU A 182 4.91 -15.28 7.10
C GLU A 182 3.99 -16.40 6.63
N LYS A 183 2.69 -16.32 6.97
CA LYS A 183 1.68 -17.25 6.47
C LYS A 183 1.57 -17.18 4.94
N TYR A 184 1.53 -15.98 4.37
CA TYR A 184 1.46 -15.77 2.93
C TYR A 184 2.65 -16.39 2.19
N ARG A 185 3.88 -16.10 2.62
CA ARG A 185 5.10 -16.59 1.94
C ARG A 185 5.35 -18.09 2.10
N THR A 186 4.73 -18.72 3.09
CA THR A 186 4.87 -20.16 3.36
C THR A 186 3.65 -20.99 2.92
N ASP A 187 2.54 -20.36 2.53
CA ASP A 187 1.37 -21.07 2.00
C ASP A 187 1.75 -21.81 0.71
N ALA A 188 1.59 -23.13 0.74
CA ALA A 188 1.97 -24.00 -0.36
C ALA A 188 1.24 -23.68 -1.68
N LYS A 189 0.02 -23.13 -1.65
CA LYS A 189 -0.69 -22.68 -2.84
C LYS A 189 -0.05 -21.42 -3.42
N VAL A 190 0.24 -20.44 -2.56
CA VAL A 190 0.90 -19.18 -2.95
C VAL A 190 2.28 -19.47 -3.53
N VAL A 191 3.10 -20.26 -2.83
CA VAL A 191 4.46 -20.63 -3.27
C VAL A 191 4.43 -21.35 -4.64
N ARG A 192 3.50 -22.27 -4.85
CA ARG A 192 3.37 -22.94 -6.15
C ARG A 192 2.92 -21.97 -7.25
N ALA A 193 2.01 -21.05 -6.96
CA ALA A 193 1.56 -20.05 -7.92
C ALA A 193 2.69 -19.06 -8.27
N ALA A 194 3.45 -18.59 -7.27
CA ALA A 194 4.62 -17.72 -7.46
C ALA A 194 5.69 -18.37 -8.35
N ARG A 195 5.95 -19.68 -8.18
CA ARG A 195 6.88 -20.42 -9.06
C ARG A 195 6.39 -20.50 -10.51
N LYS A 196 5.12 -20.85 -10.73
CA LYS A 196 4.53 -20.84 -12.08
C LYS A 196 4.63 -19.45 -12.73
N TYR A 197 4.43 -18.41 -11.93
CA TYR A 197 4.54 -17.04 -12.37
C TYR A 197 5.99 -16.72 -12.82
N ALA A 198 6.97 -17.01 -11.98
CA ALA A 198 8.40 -16.86 -12.28
C ALA A 198 8.82 -17.67 -13.52
N ASP A 199 8.34 -18.91 -13.66
CA ASP A 199 8.64 -19.79 -14.80
C ASP A 199 8.07 -19.22 -16.10
N CYS A 200 6.85 -18.67 -16.07
CA CYS A 200 6.23 -18.02 -17.23
C CYS A 200 7.03 -16.80 -17.69
N LEU A 201 7.43 -15.94 -16.76
CA LEU A 201 8.25 -14.76 -17.04
C LEU A 201 9.62 -15.13 -17.61
N THR A 202 10.28 -16.11 -16.98
CA THR A 202 11.56 -16.65 -17.46
C THR A 202 11.43 -17.24 -18.86
N GLY A 203 10.35 -17.99 -19.12
CA GLY A 203 10.02 -18.55 -20.43
C GLY A 203 9.78 -17.50 -21.52
N LYS A 204 9.35 -16.29 -21.14
CA LYS A 204 9.23 -15.11 -22.01
C LYS A 204 10.53 -14.30 -22.13
N GLY A 205 11.60 -14.71 -21.45
CA GLY A 205 12.92 -14.10 -21.52
C GLY A 205 13.16 -12.96 -20.52
N TYR A 206 12.31 -12.81 -19.51
CA TYR A 206 12.52 -11.81 -18.45
C TYR A 206 13.41 -12.37 -17.33
N LYS A 207 14.23 -11.50 -16.74
CA LYS A 207 15.01 -11.85 -15.54
C LYS A 207 14.07 -11.84 -14.34
N VAL A 208 14.00 -12.96 -13.63
CA VAL A 208 13.24 -13.08 -12.39
C VAL A 208 14.22 -13.34 -11.24
N PRO A 209 14.52 -12.33 -10.40
CA PRO A 209 15.54 -12.46 -9.35
C PRO A 209 15.12 -13.40 -8.22
N SER A 210 13.81 -13.55 -7.97
CA SER A 210 13.26 -14.45 -6.96
C SER A 210 11.89 -14.97 -7.38
N ALA A 211 11.62 -16.24 -7.06
CA ALA A 211 10.30 -16.86 -7.21
C ALA A 211 9.54 -16.91 -5.87
N GLU A 212 10.00 -16.18 -4.86
CA GLU A 212 9.36 -16.11 -3.55
C GLU A 212 8.13 -15.20 -3.58
N PRO A 213 7.03 -15.56 -2.90
CA PRO A 213 5.90 -14.67 -2.72
C PRO A 213 6.32 -13.36 -2.03
N GLY A 214 5.82 -12.22 -2.49
CA GLY A 214 6.24 -10.90 -2.02
C GLY A 214 7.47 -10.34 -2.75
N GLN A 215 8.06 -11.08 -3.69
CA GLN A 215 9.25 -10.68 -4.43
C GLN A 215 9.09 -10.88 -5.94
N VAL A 216 8.42 -11.96 -6.36
CA VAL A 216 8.25 -12.30 -7.78
C VAL A 216 7.51 -11.22 -8.59
N GLU A 217 6.57 -10.50 -7.96
CA GLU A 217 5.78 -9.41 -8.57
C GLU A 217 6.58 -8.14 -8.83
N ASN A 218 7.73 -7.96 -8.18
CA ASN A 218 8.59 -6.79 -8.39
C ASN A 218 9.65 -7.07 -9.45
N GLY A 219 10.00 -8.33 -9.72
CA GLY A 219 11.16 -8.68 -10.53
C GLY A 219 11.20 -8.06 -11.94
N VAL A 220 10.09 -8.00 -12.65
CA VAL A 220 10.04 -7.36 -13.99
C VAL A 220 10.07 -5.84 -13.86
N TYR A 221 9.33 -5.28 -12.90
CA TYR A 221 9.31 -3.85 -12.62
C TYR A 221 10.71 -3.34 -12.25
N ASP A 222 11.39 -3.99 -11.30
CA ASP A 222 12.75 -3.67 -10.86
C ASP A 222 13.72 -3.72 -12.04
N SER A 223 13.59 -4.70 -12.94
CA SER A 223 14.44 -4.79 -14.13
C SER A 223 14.33 -3.59 -15.10
N ILE A 224 13.23 -2.82 -15.01
CA ILE A 224 13.03 -1.57 -15.75
C ILE A 224 13.49 -0.37 -14.93
N VAL A 225 13.28 -0.37 -13.61
CA VAL A 225 13.62 0.75 -12.72
C VAL A 225 15.10 0.80 -12.37
N ASP A 226 15.75 -0.33 -12.10
CA ASP A 226 17.15 -0.39 -11.63
C ASP A 226 18.12 0.45 -12.49
N PRO A 227 18.08 0.39 -13.84
CA PRO A 227 18.97 1.21 -14.68
C PRO A 227 18.73 2.72 -14.57
N LEU A 228 17.59 3.15 -14.04
CA LEU A 228 17.23 4.57 -13.86
C LEU A 228 17.72 5.13 -12.53
N GLN A 229 18.01 4.26 -11.55
CA GLN A 229 18.46 4.66 -10.22
C GLN A 229 19.91 5.15 -10.19
N ASP A 230 20.68 4.88 -11.25
CA ASP A 230 22.10 5.28 -11.37
C ASP A 230 22.29 6.79 -11.65
N GLY A 231 21.20 7.58 -11.69
CA GLY A 231 21.25 9.04 -11.75
C GLY A 231 21.37 9.63 -13.15
N ASP A 232 21.15 8.84 -14.20
CA ASP A 232 21.06 9.33 -15.56
C ASP A 232 19.69 9.99 -15.81
N ASP A 233 19.68 11.27 -16.16
CA ASP A 233 18.46 11.97 -16.57
C ASP A 233 17.90 11.36 -17.85
N VAL A 234 16.74 10.69 -17.75
CA VAL A 234 16.00 10.21 -18.92
C VAL A 234 15.17 11.35 -19.50
N THR A 235 15.50 11.75 -20.72
CA THR A 235 14.71 12.73 -21.46
C THR A 235 13.37 12.13 -21.91
N ALA A 236 12.36 12.99 -22.12
CA ALA A 236 11.08 12.56 -22.71
C ALA A 236 11.24 11.80 -24.04
N ALA A 237 12.27 12.13 -24.84
CA ALA A 237 12.56 11.45 -26.09
C ALA A 237 13.09 10.02 -25.87
N GLN A 238 14.00 9.82 -24.90
CA GLN A 238 14.46 8.49 -24.50
C GLN A 238 13.31 7.67 -23.89
N ALA A 239 12.54 8.28 -22.98
CA ALA A 239 11.36 7.66 -22.38
C ALA A 239 10.36 7.18 -23.46
N LYS A 240 10.10 8.00 -24.48
CA LYS A 240 9.22 7.64 -25.60
C LYS A 240 9.74 6.43 -26.39
N ASN A 241 11.06 6.26 -26.48
CA ASN A 241 11.67 5.12 -27.17
C ASN A 241 11.66 3.84 -26.32
N GLU A 242 11.78 3.96 -24.99
CA GLU A 242 11.77 2.82 -24.06
C GLU A 242 10.35 2.40 -23.65
N LEU A 243 9.36 3.29 -23.69
CA LEU A 243 7.97 2.99 -23.30
C LEU A 243 7.39 1.73 -23.98
N PRO A 244 7.58 1.47 -25.29
CA PRO A 244 7.11 0.23 -25.90
C PRO A 244 7.69 -1.04 -25.26
N ARG A 245 8.95 -0.99 -24.79
CA ARG A 245 9.61 -2.11 -24.09
C ARG A 245 8.98 -2.30 -22.70
N GLU A 246 8.75 -1.22 -21.98
CA GLU A 246 8.06 -1.24 -20.68
C GLU A 246 6.62 -1.79 -20.83
N VAL A 247 5.84 -1.31 -21.79
CA VAL A 247 4.48 -1.80 -22.09
C VAL A 247 4.49 -3.30 -22.36
N LYS A 248 5.45 -3.78 -23.18
CA LYS A 248 5.59 -5.22 -23.45
C LYS A 248 5.90 -6.00 -22.17
N ALA A 249 6.79 -5.50 -21.31
CA ALA A 249 7.14 -6.11 -20.04
C ALA A 249 5.97 -6.16 -19.06
N ALA A 250 5.24 -5.05 -18.91
CA ALA A 250 4.09 -4.94 -18.02
C ALA A 250 2.93 -5.85 -18.45
N LEU A 251 2.71 -6.02 -19.75
CA LEU A 251 1.72 -6.97 -20.26
C LEU A 251 2.16 -8.43 -20.07
N ALA A 252 3.45 -8.73 -20.21
CA ALA A 252 3.97 -10.07 -19.95
C ALA A 252 3.86 -10.45 -18.46
N ASP A 253 4.16 -9.52 -17.55
CA ASP A 253 3.94 -9.61 -16.11
C ASP A 253 2.47 -9.93 -15.80
N LEU A 254 1.55 -9.14 -16.37
CA LEU A 254 0.12 -9.34 -16.22
C LEU A 254 -0.35 -10.70 -16.74
N ASP A 255 0.12 -11.12 -17.92
CA ASP A 255 -0.28 -12.39 -18.52
C ASP A 255 0.25 -13.60 -17.74
N CYS A 256 1.35 -13.45 -17.00
CA CYS A 256 2.03 -14.55 -16.30
C CYS A 256 1.57 -14.75 -14.86
N ARG A 257 1.03 -13.72 -14.19
CA ARG A 257 0.72 -13.78 -12.74
C ARG A 257 -0.37 -14.80 -12.38
N GLY A 258 -1.39 -14.99 -13.22
CA GLY A 258 -2.41 -16.04 -13.08
C GLY A 258 -2.95 -16.23 -11.66
N ASP A 259 -2.96 -17.49 -11.19
CA ASP A 259 -3.43 -17.89 -9.85
C ASP A 259 -2.78 -17.09 -8.71
N TYR A 260 -1.55 -16.60 -8.89
CA TYR A 260 -0.82 -15.87 -7.84
C TYR A 260 -1.52 -14.55 -7.48
N ALA A 261 -1.92 -13.77 -8.49
CA ALA A 261 -2.64 -12.53 -8.26
C ALA A 261 -4.03 -12.79 -7.67
N GLU A 262 -4.74 -13.81 -8.17
CA GLU A 262 -6.07 -14.16 -7.66
C GLU A 262 -6.05 -14.62 -6.20
N ILE A 263 -5.13 -15.52 -5.84
CA ILE A 263 -4.98 -15.96 -4.44
C ILE A 263 -4.60 -14.78 -3.56
N THR A 264 -3.69 -13.92 -4.01
CA THR A 264 -3.26 -12.75 -3.23
C THR A 264 -4.42 -11.79 -3.01
N ARG A 265 -5.16 -11.43 -4.06
CA ARG A 265 -6.30 -10.50 -4.00
C ARG A 265 -7.45 -11.02 -3.14
N THR A 266 -7.74 -12.31 -3.20
CA THR A 266 -8.93 -12.89 -2.52
C THR A 266 -8.67 -13.38 -1.11
N GLN A 267 -7.45 -13.85 -0.80
CA GLN A 267 -7.13 -14.49 0.48
C GLN A 267 -6.10 -13.72 1.30
N TYR A 268 -5.29 -12.88 0.66
CA TYR A 268 -4.16 -12.18 1.28
C TYR A 268 -4.12 -10.68 0.96
N ALA A 269 -5.28 -10.06 0.68
CA ALA A 269 -5.36 -8.65 0.31
C ALA A 269 -4.67 -7.73 1.33
N ALA A 270 -4.83 -8.01 2.62
CA ALA A 270 -4.20 -7.23 3.70
C ALA A 270 -2.66 -7.29 3.66
N VAL A 271 -2.09 -8.38 3.14
CA VAL A 271 -0.63 -8.51 2.96
C VAL A 271 -0.16 -7.64 1.79
N ALA A 272 -0.90 -7.65 0.68
CA ALA A 272 -0.58 -6.84 -0.48
C ALA A 272 -0.76 -5.32 -0.23
N VAL A 273 -1.79 -4.92 0.52
CA VAL A 273 -2.01 -3.52 0.94
C VAL A 273 -0.83 -2.99 1.75
N ARG A 274 -0.20 -3.82 2.58
CA ARG A 274 0.95 -3.43 3.42
C ARG A 274 2.31 -3.51 2.71
N GLY A 275 2.35 -3.86 1.42
CA GLY A 275 3.60 -3.85 0.65
C GLY A 275 4.54 -5.03 0.86
N GLY A 276 4.13 -6.09 1.57
CA GLY A 276 4.97 -7.27 1.79
C GLY A 276 6.10 -7.07 2.78
N GLY A 277 5.92 -7.56 4.01
CA GLY A 277 7.00 -7.74 5.00
C GLY A 277 7.56 -6.49 5.67
N GLU A 278 7.50 -5.31 5.04
CA GLU A 278 7.95 -4.05 5.63
C GLU A 278 6.82 -3.45 6.48
N GLY A 279 6.90 -3.69 7.79
CA GLY A 279 6.13 -2.99 8.80
C GLY A 279 7.04 -2.15 9.68
#